data_AF-A0A523XG35-F1
#
_entry.id   AF-A0A523XG35-F1
#
_cell.length_a   1.000
_cell.length_b   1.000
_cell.length_c   1.000
_cell.angle_alpha   90.00
_cell.angle_beta   90.00
_cell.angle_gamma   90.00
#
_symmetry.space_group_name_H-M   'P 1'
#
loop_
_entity.id
_entity.type
_entity.pdbx_description
1 polymer ?
#
loop_
_entity_poly.entity_id
_entity_poly.type
_entity_poly.pdbx_seq_one_letter_code
_entity_poly.pdbx_strand_id
1 'polypeptide(L)'
;MLNTYVDSTDYLIEYAIEWVNKLQSPEDGSWYRGQNISIGQKINGAMKVLTGLEVTNKLSFKYPDKLIDLCLSTISLEQACDTLDVLYVIYYANQLTEGNHRYNDIQAFCYRWLKICKEHYFPSIGGFSFFKHRANQYYYGAKLTKGLNEPDIHGTVLLLWGIALVSQILGIDKELGFKEFIT
;
A
#
# COMPACT_ATOMS: atom_id res chain seq x y z
N MET A 1 -5.09 39.07 6.47
CA MET A 1 -5.13 38.27 7.72
C MET A 1 -4.25 37.05 7.46
N LEU A 2 -3.02 37.13 8.00
CA LEU A 2 -1.92 36.15 8.10
C LEU A 2 -1.80 34.98 7.10
N ASN A 3 -0.98 35.18 6.06
CA ASN A 3 -0.39 34.14 5.22
C ASN A 3 0.86 33.48 5.86
N THR A 4 1.24 33.90 7.07
CA THR A 4 2.45 33.45 7.77
C THR A 4 2.35 32.02 8.30
N TYR A 5 1.13 31.48 8.46
CA TYR A 5 0.93 30.09 8.89
C TYR A 5 1.23 29.11 7.76
N VAL A 6 0.84 29.42 6.51
CA VAL A 6 1.05 28.56 5.33
C VAL A 6 2.53 28.37 5.05
N ASP A 7 3.30 29.46 5.03
CA ASP A 7 4.76 29.42 4.79
C ASP A 7 5.51 28.60 5.88
N SER A 8 5.02 28.64 7.13
CA SER A 8 5.61 27.84 8.21
C SER A 8 5.27 26.35 8.09
N THR A 9 4.08 26.02 7.59
CA THR A 9 3.63 24.63 7.41
C THR A 9 4.39 23.94 6.27
N ASP A 10 4.52 24.60 5.12
CA ASP A 10 5.25 24.03 3.98
C ASP A 10 6.72 23.79 4.31
N TYR A 11 7.36 24.73 5.01
CA TYR A 11 8.73 24.57 5.50
C TYR A 11 8.88 23.36 6.43
N LEU A 12 7.95 23.15 7.37
CA LEU A 12 8.00 22.01 8.28
C LEU A 12 7.75 20.67 7.56
N ILE A 13 6.86 20.66 6.57
CA ILE A 13 6.63 19.49 5.71
C ILE A 13 7.92 19.14 4.95
N GLU A 14 8.55 20.12 4.30
CA GLU A 14 9.80 19.92 3.58
C GLU A 14 10.92 19.42 4.48
N TYR A 15 11.07 20.05 5.65
CA TYR A 15 12.04 19.61 6.65
C TYR A 15 11.81 18.15 7.08
N ALA A 16 10.55 17.75 7.30
CA ALA A 16 10.21 16.38 7.66
C ALA A 16 10.50 15.38 6.53
N ILE A 17 10.17 15.74 5.28
CA ILE A 17 10.47 14.94 4.08
C ILE A 17 11.98 14.78 3.90
N GLU A 18 12.74 15.86 4.01
CA GLU A 18 14.19 15.81 3.94
C GLU A 18 14.79 14.95 5.05
N TRP A 19 14.24 15.03 6.27
CA TRP A 19 14.70 14.24 7.39
C TRP A 19 14.42 12.75 7.19
N VAL A 20 13.21 12.38 6.76
CA VAL A 20 12.86 10.97 6.55
C VAL A 20 13.65 10.38 5.38
N ASN A 21 13.87 11.15 4.31
CA ASN A 21 14.66 10.70 3.14
C ASN A 21 16.14 10.44 3.45
N LYS A 22 16.69 10.97 4.55
CA LYS A 22 18.02 10.58 5.05
C LYS A 22 18.08 9.14 5.56
N LEU A 23 16.93 8.54 5.86
CA LEU A 23 16.80 7.17 6.35
C LEU A 23 16.58 6.16 5.23
N GLN A 24 16.50 6.64 3.98
CA GLN A 24 16.28 5.77 2.84
C GLN A 24 17.54 4.98 2.50
N SER A 25 17.42 3.66 2.48
CA SER A 25 18.53 2.76 2.16
C SER A 25 18.75 2.69 0.66
N PRO A 26 19.98 2.93 0.16
CA PRO A 26 20.32 2.68 -1.24
C PRO A 26 20.42 1.19 -1.55
N GLU A 27 20.36 0.28 -0.57
CA GLU A 27 20.46 -1.17 -0.81
C GLU A 27 19.13 -1.74 -1.29
N ASP A 28 18.02 -1.31 -0.71
CA ASP A 28 16.68 -1.87 -0.94
C ASP A 28 15.58 -0.82 -1.14
N GLY A 29 15.92 0.47 -1.14
CA GLY A 29 14.98 1.58 -1.35
C GLY A 29 14.04 1.88 -0.19
N SER A 30 14.05 1.10 0.89
CA SER A 30 13.15 1.27 2.05
C SER A 30 13.72 2.23 3.11
N TRP A 31 12.89 2.61 4.10
CA TRP A 31 13.26 3.54 5.17
C TRP A 31 13.40 2.83 6.50
N TYR A 32 14.59 2.87 7.10
CA TYR A 32 14.82 2.28 8.42
C TYR A 32 16.08 2.81 9.10
N ARG A 33 16.24 2.48 10.39
CA ARG A 33 17.48 2.66 11.16
C ARG A 33 17.85 1.36 11.84
N GLY A 34 19.15 1.11 11.99
CA GLY A 34 19.66 -0.10 12.63
C GLY A 34 19.91 -1.26 11.67
N GLN A 35 20.17 -2.42 12.23
CA GLN A 35 20.50 -3.65 11.49
C GLN A 35 19.42 -4.73 11.72
N ASN A 36 19.39 -5.75 10.87
CA ASN A 36 18.50 -6.91 11.00
C ASN A 36 16.99 -6.58 10.98
N ILE A 37 16.60 -5.57 10.20
CA ILE A 37 15.18 -5.22 9.99
C ILE A 37 14.55 -6.26 9.05
N SER A 38 13.42 -6.83 9.46
CA SER A 38 12.73 -7.83 8.64
C SER A 38 12.17 -7.19 7.36
N ILE A 39 12.04 -7.97 6.29
CA ILE A 39 11.47 -7.50 5.02
C ILE A 39 10.07 -6.90 5.24
N GLY A 40 9.23 -7.56 6.05
CA GLY A 40 7.90 -7.05 6.39
C GLY A 40 7.94 -5.69 7.09
N GLN A 41 8.87 -5.46 8.02
CA GLN A 41 9.03 -4.16 8.67
C GLN A 41 9.54 -3.08 7.70
N LYS A 42 10.44 -3.43 6.78
CA LYS A 42 10.91 -2.52 5.73
C LYS A 42 9.77 -2.06 4.83
N ILE A 43 8.94 -3.00 4.38
CA ILE A 43 7.80 -2.73 3.50
C ILE A 43 6.71 -1.95 4.24
N ASN A 44 6.35 -2.35 5.46
CA ASN A 44 5.38 -1.61 6.27
C ASN A 44 5.84 -0.18 6.58
N GLY A 45 7.14 0.00 6.85
CA GLY A 45 7.76 1.32 7.01
C GLY A 45 7.70 2.14 5.72
N ALA A 46 8.02 1.53 4.58
CA ALA A 46 7.93 2.17 3.27
C ALA A 46 6.50 2.60 2.94
N MET A 47 5.51 1.73 3.16
CA MET A 47 4.09 2.05 2.99
C MET A 47 3.72 3.32 3.77
N LYS A 48 4.08 3.40 5.06
CA LYS A 48 3.79 4.57 5.91
C LYS A 48 4.45 5.85 5.41
N VAL A 49 5.70 5.76 4.94
CA VAL A 49 6.40 6.94 4.39
C VAL A 49 5.72 7.40 3.10
N LEU A 50 5.39 6.47 2.20
CA LEU A 50 4.69 6.78 0.95
C LEU A 50 3.30 7.40 1.20
N THR A 51 2.53 6.88 2.16
CA THR A 51 1.26 7.50 2.58
C THR A 51 1.47 8.94 3.03
N GLY A 52 2.51 9.21 3.83
CA GLY A 52 2.83 10.56 4.26
C GLY A 52 3.21 11.50 3.10
N LEU A 53 4.03 11.01 2.16
CA LEU A 53 4.41 11.79 0.97
C LEU A 53 3.19 12.10 0.09
N GLU A 54 2.32 11.12 -0.11
CA GLU A 54 1.11 11.28 -0.92
C GLU A 54 0.13 12.30 -0.32
N VAL A 55 -0.11 12.24 1.00
CA VAL A 55 -0.96 13.23 1.70
C VAL A 55 -0.46 14.66 1.50
N THR A 56 0.85 14.85 1.30
CA THR A 56 1.44 16.16 1.04
C THR A 56 1.50 16.54 -0.44
N ASN A 57 1.07 15.66 -1.36
CA ASN A 57 1.28 15.77 -2.80
C ASN A 57 2.77 15.96 -3.19
N LYS A 58 3.70 15.44 -2.38
CA LYS A 58 5.16 15.54 -2.60
C LYS A 58 5.78 14.16 -2.77
N LEU A 59 5.15 13.33 -3.61
CA LEU A 59 5.64 11.98 -3.92
C LEU A 59 6.95 12.03 -4.73
N SER A 60 8.06 12.08 -4.02
CA SER A 60 9.40 12.04 -4.59
C SER A 60 10.36 11.38 -3.61
N PHE A 61 11.02 10.31 -4.04
CA PHE A 61 12.01 9.57 -3.25
C PHE A 61 13.03 8.89 -4.16
N LYS A 62 14.13 8.38 -3.60
CA LYS A 62 15.22 7.75 -4.36
C LYS A 62 15.00 6.25 -4.52
N TYR A 63 15.64 5.61 -5.48
CA TYR A 63 15.68 4.14 -5.61
C TYR A 63 14.31 3.41 -5.69
N PRO A 64 13.33 3.92 -6.46
CA PRO A 64 12.03 3.25 -6.59
C PRO A 64 12.13 1.84 -7.21
N ASP A 65 13.10 1.62 -8.09
CA ASP A 65 13.44 0.32 -8.67
C ASP A 65 13.83 -0.72 -7.61
N LYS A 66 14.68 -0.33 -6.66
CA LYS A 66 15.11 -1.23 -5.57
C LYS A 66 13.98 -1.54 -4.61
N LEU A 67 13.10 -0.57 -4.38
CA LEU A 67 11.92 -0.75 -3.53
C LEU A 67 10.93 -1.74 -4.16
N ILE A 68 10.76 -1.70 -5.49
CA ILE A 68 10.02 -2.73 -6.25
C ILE A 68 10.68 -4.10 -6.10
N ASP A 69 12.01 -4.19 -6.25
CA ASP A 69 12.72 -5.46 -6.12
C ASP A 69 12.59 -6.07 -4.72
N LEU A 70 12.67 -5.25 -3.66
CA LEU A 70 12.41 -5.66 -2.28
C LEU A 70 10.99 -6.24 -2.14
N CYS A 71 9.99 -5.54 -2.66
CA CYS A 71 8.59 -5.97 -2.61
C CYS A 71 8.38 -7.31 -3.32
N LEU A 72 8.92 -7.45 -4.53
CA LEU A 72 8.80 -8.68 -5.34
C LEU A 72 9.63 -9.86 -4.79
N SER A 73 10.60 -9.60 -3.90
CA SER A 73 11.36 -10.65 -3.21
C SER A 73 10.57 -11.37 -2.10
N THR A 74 9.40 -10.83 -1.72
CA THR A 74 8.56 -11.45 -0.69
C THR A 74 7.97 -12.78 -1.17
N ILE A 75 8.15 -13.83 -0.37
CA ILE A 75 7.77 -15.21 -0.74
C ILE A 75 6.33 -15.53 -0.32
N SER A 76 5.80 -14.88 0.74
CA SER A 76 4.50 -15.23 1.31
C SER A 76 3.44 -14.17 1.03
N LEU A 77 2.42 -14.56 0.27
CA LEU A 77 1.17 -13.82 0.06
C LEU A 77 0.07 -14.30 1.05
N GLU A 78 0.43 -15.02 2.12
CA GLU A 78 -0.54 -15.72 2.96
C GLU A 78 -1.41 -14.79 3.82
N GLN A 79 -0.97 -13.55 4.05
CA GLN A 79 -1.73 -12.54 4.80
C GLN A 79 -2.13 -11.36 3.90
N ALA A 80 -3.42 -11.03 3.92
CA ALA A 80 -4.00 -9.97 3.09
C ALA A 80 -3.43 -8.58 3.42
N CYS A 81 -3.10 -8.29 4.70
CA CYS A 81 -2.46 -7.02 5.11
C CYS A 81 -1.10 -6.85 4.46
N ASP A 82 -0.22 -7.83 4.67
CA ASP A 82 1.16 -7.79 4.21
C ASP A 82 1.22 -7.66 2.69
N THR A 83 0.25 -8.26 2.01
CA THR A 83 0.15 -8.16 0.55
C THR A 83 -0.37 -6.80 0.08
N LEU A 84 -1.27 -6.15 0.83
CA LEU A 84 -1.74 -4.81 0.49
C LEU A 84 -0.65 -3.76 0.69
N ASP A 85 0.17 -3.87 1.75
CA ASP A 85 1.34 -3.02 1.95
C ASP A 85 2.32 -3.15 0.77
N VAL A 86 2.60 -4.38 0.33
CA VAL A 86 3.42 -4.66 -0.86
C VAL A 86 2.83 -4.01 -2.10
N LEU A 87 1.52 -4.19 -2.35
CA LEU A 87 0.84 -3.63 -3.52
C LEU A 87 0.89 -2.11 -3.52
N TYR A 88 0.64 -1.48 -2.36
CA TYR A 88 0.68 -0.02 -2.21
C TYR A 88 2.08 0.53 -2.52
N VAL A 89 3.12 -0.10 -1.97
CA VAL A 89 4.51 0.28 -2.23
C VAL A 89 4.87 0.11 -3.70
N ILE A 90 4.50 -1.02 -4.31
CA ILE A 90 4.72 -1.27 -5.74
C ILE A 90 4.02 -0.20 -6.58
N TYR A 91 2.77 0.14 -6.29
CA TYR A 91 2.00 1.12 -7.06
C TYR A 91 2.75 2.45 -7.16
N TYR A 92 3.10 3.08 -6.04
CA TYR A 92 3.76 4.39 -6.04
C TYR A 92 5.19 4.33 -6.59
N ALA A 93 5.95 3.28 -6.30
CA ALA A 93 7.28 3.11 -6.88
C ALA A 93 7.23 2.87 -8.40
N ASN A 94 6.21 2.17 -8.89
CA ASN A 94 6.00 1.92 -10.32
C ASN A 94 5.64 3.21 -11.07
N GLN A 95 4.91 4.15 -10.46
CA GLN A 95 4.67 5.47 -11.04
C GLN A 95 5.99 6.24 -11.25
N LEU A 96 6.89 6.20 -10.26
CA LEU A 96 8.20 6.88 -10.36
C LEU A 96 9.18 6.21 -11.35
N THR A 97 8.98 4.94 -11.69
CA THR A 97 9.74 4.25 -12.76
C THR A 97 9.02 4.27 -14.11
N GLU A 98 7.92 5.02 -14.22
CA GLU A 98 7.07 5.13 -15.41
C GLU A 98 6.55 3.77 -15.92
N GLY A 99 6.40 2.79 -15.02
CA GLY A 99 5.94 1.45 -15.37
C GLY A 99 6.95 0.55 -16.07
N ASN A 100 8.22 0.97 -16.18
CA ASN A 100 9.22 0.24 -16.98
C ASN A 100 9.95 -0.86 -16.20
N HIS A 101 10.18 -0.67 -14.89
CA HIS A 101 10.96 -1.61 -14.09
C HIS A 101 10.11 -2.83 -13.69
N ARG A 102 10.60 -4.05 -13.99
CA ARG A 102 9.95 -5.33 -13.62
C ARG A 102 8.48 -5.45 -14.04
N TYR A 103 8.08 -4.78 -15.12
CA TYR A 103 6.69 -4.70 -15.60
C TYR A 103 5.94 -6.05 -15.58
N ASN A 104 6.50 -7.08 -16.21
CA ASN A 104 5.87 -8.41 -16.29
C ASN A 104 5.68 -9.07 -14.91
N ASP A 105 6.63 -8.86 -14.00
CA ASP A 105 6.56 -9.43 -12.65
C ASP A 105 5.53 -8.71 -11.79
N ILE A 106 5.41 -7.39 -11.95
CA ILE A 106 4.36 -6.57 -11.32
C ILE A 106 2.98 -6.99 -11.83
N GLN A 107 2.82 -7.18 -13.15
CA GLN A 107 1.57 -7.68 -13.71
C GLN A 107 1.22 -9.07 -13.15
N ALA A 108 2.20 -9.98 -13.12
CA ALA A 108 2.00 -11.31 -12.56
C ALA A 108 1.61 -11.27 -11.08
N PHE A 109 2.23 -10.38 -10.30
CA PHE A 109 1.86 -10.12 -8.91
C PHE A 109 0.41 -9.64 -8.80
N CYS A 110 0.01 -8.64 -9.59
CA CYS A 110 -1.36 -8.10 -9.60
C CYS A 110 -2.40 -9.19 -9.89
N TYR A 111 -2.17 -10.05 -10.89
CA TYR A 111 -3.09 -11.16 -11.19
C TYR A 111 -3.15 -12.22 -10.07
N ARG A 112 -2.03 -12.50 -9.39
CA ARG A 112 -2.06 -13.38 -8.20
C ARG A 112 -2.87 -12.74 -7.07
N TRP A 113 -2.70 -11.44 -6.85
CA TRP A 113 -3.44 -10.72 -5.82
C TRP A 113 -4.95 -10.70 -6.09
N LEU A 114 -5.38 -10.44 -7.33
CA LEU A 114 -6.81 -10.49 -7.69
C LEU A 114 -7.44 -11.87 -7.47
N LYS A 115 -6.68 -12.96 -7.67
CA LYS A 115 -7.13 -14.32 -7.33
C LYS A 115 -7.37 -14.47 -5.83
N ILE A 116 -6.49 -13.92 -5.00
CA ILE A 116 -6.66 -13.89 -3.54
C ILE A 116 -7.93 -13.10 -3.18
N CYS A 117 -8.12 -11.90 -3.74
CA CYS A 117 -9.33 -11.11 -3.46
C CYS A 117 -10.62 -11.85 -3.77
N LYS A 118 -10.64 -12.65 -4.83
CA LYS A 118 -11.80 -13.49 -5.19
C LYS A 118 -12.14 -14.51 -4.08
N GLU A 119 -11.15 -15.04 -3.37
CA GLU A 119 -11.34 -15.97 -2.25
C GLU A 119 -11.91 -15.29 -1.00
N HIS A 120 -11.76 -13.97 -0.90
CA HIS A 120 -12.27 -13.16 0.21
C HIS A 120 -13.65 -12.53 -0.07
N TYR A 121 -14.16 -12.66 -1.29
CA TYR A 121 -15.43 -12.07 -1.72
C TYR A 121 -16.62 -12.94 -1.33
N PHE A 122 -17.73 -12.33 -0.90
CA PHE A 122 -18.98 -13.01 -0.56
C PHE A 122 -20.06 -12.73 -1.62
N PRO A 123 -20.25 -13.60 -2.63
CA PRO A 123 -21.11 -13.27 -3.78
C PRO A 123 -22.58 -13.06 -3.44
N SER A 124 -23.11 -13.75 -2.42
CA SER A 124 -24.52 -13.67 -2.03
C SER A 124 -24.87 -12.41 -1.23
N ILE A 125 -23.89 -11.81 -0.56
CA ILE A 125 -24.06 -10.63 0.30
C ILE A 125 -23.52 -9.38 -0.38
N GLY A 126 -22.47 -9.54 -1.20
CA GLY A 126 -21.58 -8.45 -1.58
C GLY A 126 -20.53 -8.18 -0.49
N GLY A 127 -19.42 -7.54 -0.88
CA GLY A 127 -18.34 -7.20 0.03
C GLY A 127 -17.31 -8.31 0.27
N PHE A 128 -16.28 -7.97 1.06
CA PHE A 128 -15.14 -8.82 1.35
C PHE A 128 -14.93 -8.97 2.86
N SER A 129 -14.34 -10.08 3.28
CA SER A 129 -13.79 -10.22 4.64
C SER A 129 -12.28 -10.13 4.62
N PHE A 130 -11.70 -9.54 5.67
CA PHE A 130 -10.23 -9.41 5.75
C PHE A 130 -9.54 -10.77 5.95
N PHE A 131 -10.18 -11.66 6.71
CA PHE A 131 -9.74 -13.04 6.88
C PHE A 131 -10.67 -13.97 6.10
N LYS A 132 -10.13 -15.03 5.48
CA LYS A 132 -10.95 -16.01 4.78
C LYS A 132 -12.01 -16.59 5.72
N HIS A 133 -13.26 -16.56 5.27
CA HIS A 133 -14.42 -17.11 5.95
C HIS A 133 -14.71 -16.57 7.36
N ARG A 134 -14.19 -15.38 7.73
CA ARG A 134 -14.53 -14.73 8.99
C ARG A 134 -14.31 -13.22 8.98
N ALA A 135 -15.22 -12.48 9.62
CA ALA A 135 -15.04 -11.08 9.93
C ALA A 135 -13.92 -10.88 10.97
N ASN A 136 -13.24 -9.73 10.90
CA ASN A 136 -12.26 -9.36 11.92
C ASN A 136 -12.93 -9.20 13.30
N GLN A 137 -12.37 -9.85 14.32
CA GLN A 137 -12.90 -9.83 15.69
C GLN A 137 -12.37 -8.67 16.53
N TYR A 138 -11.13 -8.24 16.26
CA TYR A 138 -10.41 -7.30 17.10
C TYR A 138 -9.75 -6.21 16.27
N TYR A 139 -9.78 -4.99 16.76
CA TYR A 139 -9.07 -3.86 16.17
C TYR A 139 -8.45 -3.02 17.27
N TYR A 140 -7.12 -2.82 17.22
CA TYR A 140 -6.34 -2.18 18.28
C TYR A 140 -6.66 -2.70 19.69
N GLY A 141 -6.84 -4.02 19.82
CA GLY A 141 -7.16 -4.69 21.09
C GLY A 141 -8.63 -4.60 21.52
N ALA A 142 -9.44 -3.76 20.87
CA ALA A 142 -10.88 -3.68 21.13
C ALA A 142 -11.63 -4.78 20.36
N LYS A 143 -12.56 -5.48 21.02
CA LYS A 143 -13.43 -6.47 20.38
C LYS A 143 -14.54 -5.74 19.62
N LEU A 144 -14.61 -5.95 18.30
CA LEU A 144 -15.58 -5.31 17.40
C LEU A 144 -16.73 -6.22 17.00
N THR A 145 -16.43 -7.48 16.66
CA THR A 145 -17.42 -8.41 16.11
C THR A 145 -17.35 -9.77 16.82
N LYS A 146 -18.26 -10.67 16.44
CA LYS A 146 -18.22 -12.08 16.85
C LYS A 146 -17.31 -12.93 15.94
N GLY A 147 -16.83 -12.40 14.82
CA GLY A 147 -16.01 -13.13 13.85
C GLY A 147 -16.79 -14.19 13.08
N LEU A 148 -18.03 -13.88 12.71
CA LEU A 148 -18.86 -14.76 11.90
C LEU A 148 -18.33 -14.86 10.47
N ASN A 149 -18.76 -15.88 9.73
CA ASN A 149 -18.43 -16.06 8.32
C ASN A 149 -19.24 -15.08 7.44
N GLU A 150 -18.86 -13.81 7.49
CA GLU A 150 -19.53 -12.69 6.83
C GLU A 150 -18.49 -11.65 6.37
N PRO A 151 -18.81 -10.81 5.36
CA PRO A 151 -17.96 -9.70 4.99
C PRO A 151 -17.84 -8.69 6.14
N ASP A 152 -16.74 -7.95 6.17
CA ASP A 152 -16.52 -6.89 7.15
C ASP A 152 -16.08 -5.59 6.47
N ILE A 153 -16.38 -4.45 7.10
CA ILE A 153 -16.11 -3.12 6.50
C ILE A 153 -14.62 -2.94 6.24
N HIS A 154 -13.76 -3.39 7.16
CA HIS A 154 -12.31 -3.24 7.04
C HIS A 154 -11.77 -4.01 5.83
N GLY A 155 -12.12 -5.30 5.71
CA GLY A 155 -11.77 -6.13 4.55
C GLY A 155 -12.34 -5.57 3.26
N THR A 156 -13.61 -5.16 3.26
CA THR A 156 -14.28 -4.60 2.07
C THR A 156 -13.56 -3.35 1.57
N VAL A 157 -13.26 -2.39 2.45
CA VAL A 157 -12.58 -1.14 2.07
C VAL A 157 -11.17 -1.42 1.57
N LEU A 158 -10.38 -2.21 2.31
CA LEU A 158 -8.99 -2.46 1.96
C LEU A 158 -8.83 -3.25 0.66
N LEU A 159 -9.65 -4.27 0.43
CA LEU A 159 -9.58 -5.06 -0.80
C LEU A 159 -10.13 -4.26 -2.00
N LEU A 160 -11.18 -3.46 -1.84
CA LEU A 160 -11.63 -2.58 -2.93
C LEU A 160 -10.57 -1.54 -3.29
N TRP A 161 -9.89 -0.97 -2.29
CA TRP A 161 -8.80 -0.04 -2.52
C TRP A 161 -7.65 -0.69 -3.29
N GLY A 162 -7.20 -1.88 -2.87
CA GLY A 162 -6.19 -2.62 -3.62
C GLY A 162 -6.63 -2.97 -5.05
N ILE A 163 -7.92 -3.28 -5.28
CA ILE A 163 -8.45 -3.53 -6.63
C ILE A 163 -8.35 -2.25 -7.48
N ALA A 164 -8.62 -1.09 -6.90
CA ALA A 164 -8.46 0.19 -7.58
C ALA A 164 -6.99 0.45 -7.94
N LEU A 165 -6.03 0.16 -7.05
CA LEU A 165 -4.59 0.29 -7.35
C LEU A 165 -4.18 -0.65 -8.48
N VAL A 166 -4.55 -1.94 -8.40
CA VAL A 166 -4.27 -2.92 -9.45
C VAL A 166 -4.87 -2.50 -10.79
N SER A 167 -6.08 -1.93 -10.78
CA SER A 167 -6.74 -1.50 -12.00
C SER A 167 -5.93 -0.44 -12.76
N GLN A 168 -5.30 0.48 -12.02
CA GLN A 168 -4.45 1.53 -12.58
C GLN A 168 -3.10 0.97 -13.04
N ILE A 169 -2.49 0.05 -12.28
CA ILE A 169 -1.25 -0.63 -12.70
C ILE A 169 -1.45 -1.38 -14.02
N LEU A 170 -2.58 -2.07 -14.16
CA LEU A 170 -2.91 -2.85 -15.36
C LEU A 170 -3.51 -2.00 -16.49
N GLY A 171 -3.80 -0.72 -16.25
CA GLY A 171 -4.42 0.18 -17.23
C GLY A 171 -5.88 -0.15 -17.58
N ILE A 172 -6.57 -0.92 -16.74
CA ILE A 172 -7.99 -1.30 -16.92
C ILE A 172 -8.94 -0.33 -16.22
N ASP A 173 -8.42 0.58 -15.40
CA ASP A 173 -9.14 1.65 -14.72
C ASP A 173 -9.93 2.53 -15.70
N LYS A 174 -9.38 2.79 -16.89
CA LYS A 174 -10.02 3.62 -17.94
C LYS A 174 -11.30 2.99 -18.50
N GLU A 175 -11.36 1.66 -18.52
CA GLU A 175 -12.54 0.92 -18.97
C GLU A 175 -13.60 0.81 -17.86
N LEU A 176 -13.14 0.62 -16.62
CA LEU A 176 -14.00 0.35 -15.46
C LEU A 176 -14.42 1.61 -14.69
N GLY A 177 -13.78 2.76 -14.95
CA GLY A 177 -13.99 4.02 -14.24
C GLY A 177 -13.48 4.00 -12.80
N PHE A 178 -12.56 3.10 -12.46
CA PHE A 178 -12.02 2.98 -11.11
C PHE A 178 -10.99 4.08 -10.81
N LYS A 179 -11.03 4.59 -9.59
CA LYS A 179 -10.08 5.60 -9.09
C LYS A 179 -9.64 5.21 -7.68
N GLU A 180 -8.41 5.54 -7.35
CA GLU A 180 -7.95 5.49 -5.97
C GLU A 180 -8.80 6.41 -5.09
N PHE A 181 -9.12 5.93 -3.89
CA PHE A 181 -9.78 6.73 -2.87
C PHE A 181 -8.70 7.35 -1.99
N ILE A 182 -8.62 8.68 -1.99
CA ILE A 182 -7.71 9.46 -1.15
C ILE A 182 -8.56 10.02 0.01
N THR A 183 -8.25 9.60 1.23
CA THR A 183 -8.88 10.11 2.47
C THR A 183 -8.16 11.33 3.03
#